data_AF-A0A1C4LCT8-F1
#
_entry.id   AF-A0A1C4LCT8-F1
#
_cell.length_a   1.000
_cell.length_b   1.000
_cell.length_c   1.000
_cell.angle_alpha   90.00
_cell.angle_beta   90.00
_cell.angle_gamma   90.00
#
_symmetry.space_group_name_H-M   'P 1'
#
loop_
_entity.id
_entity.type
_entity.pdbx_description
1 polymer ?
#
loop_
_entity_poly.entity_id
_entity_poly.type
_entity_poly.pdbx_seq_one_letter_code
_entity_poly.pdbx_strand_id
1 'polypeptide(L)'
;PGTAPGLLGVPAHELRDRRVALADLWPATAVRRLAAEAAAARDPADGLEAVALRIAADAPAPDPLLTRLVGALDAGRPVAATADELGLGARQLHRRSLAAFGYGPKTLGRVLRLQRALRLARAGTPFARTAAESGFADQAHLARDVRELTGLPLRDLLAP
;
A
#
# COMPACT_ATOMS: atom_id res chain seq x y z
N PRO A 1 4.69 -2.37 -1.46
CA PRO A 1 4.11 -1.82 -0.20
C PRO A 1 5.01 -2.18 0.99
N GLY A 2 4.94 -1.43 2.09
CA GLY A 2 5.65 -1.77 3.36
C GLY A 2 6.97 -1.04 3.62
N THR A 3 7.34 -0.07 2.80
CA THR A 3 8.58 0.71 2.96
C THR A 3 8.40 1.99 3.78
N ALA A 4 7.15 2.46 3.93
CA ALA A 4 6.83 3.70 4.64
C ALA A 4 7.46 3.82 6.04
N PRO A 5 7.49 2.77 6.89
CA PRO A 5 8.15 2.87 8.20
C PRO A 5 9.66 3.14 8.14
N GLY A 6 10.36 2.59 7.13
CA GLY A 6 11.77 2.85 6.94
C GLY A 6 12.07 4.29 6.53
N LEU A 7 11.11 4.95 5.86
CA LEU A 7 11.17 6.35 5.44
C LEU A 7 10.80 7.30 6.58
N LEU A 8 9.72 6.99 7.29
CA LEU A 8 9.08 7.87 8.26
C LEU A 8 9.61 7.67 9.69
N GLY A 9 10.39 6.61 9.94
CA GLY A 9 11.00 6.32 11.23
C GLY A 9 10.05 5.75 12.29
N VAL A 10 8.77 5.56 11.94
CA VAL A 10 7.74 5.03 12.86
C VAL A 10 6.93 3.90 12.21
N PRO A 11 6.40 2.96 12.99
CA PRO A 11 5.46 1.95 12.49
C PRO A 11 4.24 2.56 11.79
N ALA A 12 3.82 1.98 10.67
CA ALA A 12 2.73 2.50 9.85
C ALA A 12 1.38 2.59 10.60
N HIS A 13 1.14 1.69 11.56
CA HIS A 13 -0.10 1.72 12.35
C HIS A 13 -0.20 2.93 13.29
N GLU A 14 0.91 3.61 13.61
CA GLU A 14 0.88 4.84 14.42
C GLU A 14 0.39 6.06 13.62
N LEU A 15 0.50 6.00 12.29
CA LEU A 15 0.09 7.05 11.36
C LEU A 15 -1.27 6.78 10.71
N ARG A 16 -1.78 5.55 10.83
CA ARG A 16 -3.06 5.16 10.25
C ARG A 16 -4.19 6.04 10.78
N ASP A 17 -5.06 6.49 9.88
CA ASP A 17 -6.24 7.32 10.16
C ASP A 17 -5.91 8.67 10.83
N ARG A 18 -4.68 9.18 10.62
CA ARG A 18 -4.21 10.45 11.19
C ARG A 18 -3.62 11.37 10.13
N ARG A 19 -3.70 12.68 10.39
CA ARG A 19 -2.90 13.71 9.70
C ARG A 19 -1.80 14.13 10.66
N VAL A 20 -0.56 13.77 10.35
CA VAL A 20 0.62 14.05 11.19
C VAL A 20 1.51 15.03 10.46
N ALA A 21 2.00 16.08 11.13
CA ALA A 21 2.93 17.01 10.52
C ALA A 21 4.29 16.32 10.35
N LEU A 22 4.94 16.46 9.20
CA LEU A 22 6.26 15.86 8.98
C LEU A 22 7.32 16.34 9.99
N ALA A 23 7.16 17.56 10.53
CA ALA A 23 8.03 18.11 11.57
C ALA A 23 7.89 17.40 12.93
N ASP A 24 6.83 16.60 13.13
CA ASP A 24 6.67 15.74 14.31
C ASP A 24 7.46 14.43 14.17
N LEU A 25 7.87 14.07 12.95
CA LEU A 25 8.60 12.83 12.63
C LEU A 25 10.08 13.09 12.30
N TRP A 26 10.37 14.25 11.70
CA TRP A 26 11.69 14.61 11.20
C TRP A 26 12.14 15.97 11.73
N PRO A 27 13.45 16.27 11.71
CA PRO A 27 13.96 17.58 12.08
C PRO A 27 13.29 18.71 11.27
N ALA A 28 12.76 19.71 11.95
CA ALA A 28 12.01 20.80 11.32
C ALA A 28 12.81 21.57 10.24
N THR A 29 14.14 21.65 10.39
CA THR A 29 15.04 22.24 9.39
C THR A 29 15.05 21.45 8.08
N ALA A 30 15.09 20.11 8.16
CA ALA A 30 15.02 19.24 6.99
C ALA A 30 13.66 19.36 6.30
N VAL A 31 12.56 19.36 7.07
CA VAL A 31 11.20 19.50 6.54
C VAL A 31 11.03 20.83 5.80
N ARG A 32 11.49 21.95 6.37
CA ARG A 32 11.42 23.26 5.71
C ARG A 32 12.18 23.28 4.38
N ARG A 33 13.37 22.66 4.32
CA ARG A 33 14.17 22.56 3.10
C ARG A 33 13.44 21.78 2.01
N LEU A 34 12.89 20.61 2.35
CA LEU A 34 12.16 19.76 1.42
C LEU A 34 10.88 20.45 0.92
N ALA A 35 10.15 21.14 1.81
CA ALA A 35 8.97 21.90 1.44
C ALA A 35 9.29 23.08 0.50
N ALA A 36 10.36 23.82 0.77
CA ALA A 36 10.81 24.91 -0.09
C ALA A 36 11.22 24.42 -1.48
N GLU A 37 11.88 23.26 -1.56
CA GLU A 37 12.24 22.63 -2.82
C GLU A 37 11.01 22.16 -3.61
N ALA A 38 10.07 21.46 -2.97
CA ALA A 38 8.84 21.05 -3.63
C ALA A 38 8.04 22.26 -4.16
N ALA A 39 8.03 23.36 -3.41
CA ALA A 39 7.37 24.61 -3.80
C ALA A 39 8.11 25.40 -4.91
N ALA A 40 9.39 25.12 -5.13
CA ALA A 40 10.18 25.76 -6.18
C ALA A 40 9.96 25.11 -7.56
N ALA A 41 9.36 23.91 -7.60
CA ALA A 41 9.02 23.25 -8.85
C ALA A 41 7.89 23.99 -9.59
N ARG A 42 7.92 23.97 -10.93
CA ARG A 42 6.85 24.56 -11.75
C ARG A 42 5.52 23.84 -11.55
N ASP A 43 5.57 22.52 -11.39
CA ASP A 43 4.45 21.69 -10.99
C ASP A 43 4.68 21.18 -9.56
N PRO A 44 3.77 21.45 -8.61
CA PRO A 44 3.83 20.89 -7.26
C PRO A 44 3.93 19.37 -7.21
N ALA A 45 3.33 18.65 -8.18
CA ALA A 45 3.39 17.19 -8.23
C ALA A 45 4.82 16.70 -8.51
N ASP A 46 5.50 17.30 -9.49
CA ASP A 46 6.90 16.99 -9.82
C ASP A 46 7.84 17.29 -8.64
N GLY A 47 7.61 18.42 -7.96
CA GLY A 47 8.39 18.80 -6.78
C GLY A 47 8.25 17.80 -5.64
N LEU A 48 7.02 17.36 -5.37
CA LEU A 48 6.73 16.32 -4.37
C LEU A 48 7.32 14.97 -4.76
N GLU A 49 7.23 14.56 -6.03
CA GLU A 49 7.81 13.32 -6.53
C GLU A 49 9.33 13.32 -6.38
N ALA A 50 10.01 14.40 -6.77
CA ALA A 50 11.46 14.52 -6.62
C ALA A 50 11.91 14.42 -5.16
N VAL A 51 11.19 15.09 -4.25
CA VAL A 51 11.43 14.99 -2.80
C VAL A 51 11.22 13.55 -2.31
N ALA A 52 10.13 12.89 -2.72
CA ALA A 52 9.82 11.53 -2.31
C ALA A 52 10.88 10.52 -2.81
N LEU A 53 11.32 10.64 -4.06
CA LEU A 53 12.37 9.80 -4.64
C LEU A 53 13.70 9.94 -3.91
N ARG A 54 14.06 11.16 -3.50
CA ARG A 54 15.29 11.39 -2.73
C ARG A 54 15.24 10.75 -1.35
N ILE A 55 14.13 10.94 -0.63
CA ILE A 55 13.93 10.31 0.67
C ILE A 55 13.95 8.77 0.53
N ALA A 56 13.41 8.24 -0.57
CA ALA A 56 13.45 6.82 -0.87
C ALA A 56 14.86 6.29 -1.19
N ALA A 57 15.73 7.09 -1.80
CA ALA A 57 17.10 6.70 -2.11
C ALA A 57 17.95 6.46 -0.86
N ASP A 58 17.70 7.22 0.22
CA ASP A 58 18.41 7.08 1.49
C ASP A 58 17.77 6.06 2.45
N ALA A 59 16.66 5.43 2.04
CA ALA A 59 15.90 4.54 2.90
C ALA A 59 16.59 3.18 3.09
N PRO A 60 16.43 2.55 4.27
CA PRO A 60 16.86 1.18 4.47
C PRO A 60 16.24 0.23 3.45
N ALA A 61 16.98 -0.81 3.08
CA ALA A 61 16.46 -1.86 2.22
C ALA A 61 15.19 -2.48 2.81
N PRO A 62 14.17 -2.80 1.99
CA PRO A 62 12.95 -3.43 2.48
C PRO A 62 13.23 -4.78 3.16
N ASP A 63 12.48 -5.09 4.23
CA ASP A 63 12.56 -6.40 4.88
C ASP A 63 12.26 -7.52 3.84
N PRO A 64 13.18 -8.47 3.61
CA PRO A 64 12.99 -9.56 2.67
C PRO A 64 11.77 -10.44 3.00
N LEU A 65 11.44 -10.61 4.29
CA LEU A 65 10.26 -11.37 4.71
C LEU A 65 8.96 -10.68 4.28
N LEU A 66 8.89 -9.36 4.45
CA LEU A 66 7.74 -8.57 4.02
C LEU A 66 7.61 -8.55 2.50
N THR A 67 8.74 -8.51 1.79
CA THR A 67 8.77 -8.61 0.32
C THR A 67 8.19 -9.95 -0.15
N ARG A 68 8.60 -11.07 0.47
CA ARG A 68 8.06 -12.40 0.18
C ARG A 68 6.57 -12.51 0.53
N LEU A 69 6.15 -11.97 1.66
CA LEU A 69 4.74 -11.91 2.06
C LEU A 69 3.89 -11.19 1.01
N VAL A 70 4.32 -10.00 0.57
CA VAL A 70 3.62 -9.21 -0.45
C VAL A 70 3.55 -9.99 -1.76
N GLY A 71 4.66 -10.59 -2.21
CA GLY A 71 4.68 -11.39 -3.44
C GLY A 71 3.73 -12.59 -3.39
N ALA A 72 3.72 -13.33 -2.27
CA ALA A 72 2.83 -14.47 -2.09
C ALA A 72 1.36 -14.08 -2.05
N LEU A 73 1.01 -13.02 -1.32
CA LEU A 73 -0.37 -12.55 -1.24
C LEU A 73 -0.87 -11.92 -2.54
N ASP A 74 0.00 -11.19 -3.26
CA ASP A 74 -0.34 -10.68 -4.60
C ASP A 74 -0.62 -11.87 -5.53
N ALA A 75 0.22 -12.92 -5.51
CA ALA A 75 -0.04 -14.17 -6.23
C ALA A 75 -1.31 -14.94 -5.78
N GLY A 76 -2.10 -14.41 -4.85
CA GLY A 76 -3.39 -14.97 -4.44
C GLY A 76 -3.28 -16.07 -3.39
N ARG A 77 -2.10 -16.26 -2.79
CA ARG A 77 -1.87 -17.34 -1.83
C ARG A 77 -2.58 -17.05 -0.50
N PRO A 78 -3.12 -18.07 0.19
CA PRO A 78 -3.75 -17.87 1.49
C PRO A 78 -2.77 -17.33 2.55
N VAL A 79 -3.26 -16.47 3.43
CA VAL A 79 -2.47 -15.89 4.53
C VAL A 79 -1.86 -16.98 5.42
N ALA A 80 -2.62 -18.02 5.76
CA ALA A 80 -2.15 -19.11 6.62
C ALA A 80 -0.98 -19.86 5.99
N ALA A 81 -1.15 -20.33 4.74
CA ALA A 81 -0.09 -21.01 4.00
C ALA A 81 1.16 -20.13 3.82
N THR A 82 0.98 -18.83 3.59
CA THR A 82 2.10 -17.88 3.50
C THR A 82 2.80 -17.70 4.85
N ALA A 83 2.06 -17.72 5.96
CA ALA A 83 2.63 -17.63 7.30
C ALA A 83 3.51 -18.86 7.61
N ASP A 84 3.00 -20.06 7.30
CA ASP A 84 3.69 -21.33 7.55
C ASP A 84 5.01 -21.40 6.77
N GLU A 85 5.00 -21.02 5.49
CA GLU A 85 6.22 -20.99 4.67
C GLU A 85 7.25 -19.96 5.11
N LEU A 86 6.80 -18.84 5.68
CA LEU A 86 7.69 -17.83 6.25
C LEU A 86 8.18 -18.21 7.67
N GLY A 87 7.72 -19.34 8.22
CA GLY A 87 8.03 -19.77 9.58
C GLY A 87 7.45 -18.83 10.64
N LEU A 88 6.34 -18.17 10.34
CA LEU A 88 5.72 -17.16 11.19
C LEU A 88 4.40 -17.65 11.77
N GLY A 89 4.29 -17.63 13.10
CA GLY A 89 2.99 -17.79 13.74
C GLY A 89 2.04 -16.63 13.39
N ALA A 90 0.73 -16.90 13.38
CA ALA A 90 -0.29 -15.92 12.99
C ALA A 90 -0.19 -14.58 13.74
N ARG A 91 0.06 -14.61 15.06
CA ARG A 91 0.25 -13.40 15.88
C ARG A 91 1.47 -12.58 15.45
N GLN A 92 2.56 -13.25 15.11
CA GLN A 92 3.80 -12.60 14.69
C GLN A 92 3.64 -11.97 13.30
N LEU A 93 3.01 -12.70 12.36
CA LEU A 93 2.68 -12.17 11.04
C LEU A 93 1.77 -10.94 11.14
N HIS A 94 0.75 -11.00 12.00
CA HIS A 94 -0.17 -9.88 12.23
C HIS A 94 0.58 -8.65 12.76
N ARG A 95 1.40 -8.80 13.81
CA ARG A 95 2.18 -7.70 14.39
C ARG A 95 3.12 -7.07 13.36
N ARG A 96 3.85 -7.88 12.57
CA ARG A 96 4.72 -7.37 11.50
C ARG A 96 3.93 -6.64 10.42
N SER A 97 2.76 -7.16 10.06
CA SER A 97 1.90 -6.51 9.07
C SER A 97 1.40 -5.13 9.55
N LEU A 98 0.99 -5.02 10.83
CA LEU A 98 0.60 -3.74 11.41
C LEU A 98 1.77 -2.74 11.41
N ALA A 99 2.97 -3.18 11.79
CA ALA A 99 4.14 -2.32 11.77
C ALA A 99 4.49 -1.83 10.36
N ALA A 100 4.41 -2.71 9.36
CA ALA A 100 4.80 -2.43 7.99
C ALA A 100 3.75 -1.66 7.17
N PHE A 101 2.48 -2.04 7.29
CA PHE A 101 1.40 -1.62 6.39
C PHE A 101 0.30 -0.84 7.12
N GLY A 102 0.28 -0.86 8.45
CA GLY A 102 -0.78 -0.25 9.26
C GLY A 102 -2.01 -1.14 9.45
N TYR A 103 -2.10 -2.24 8.71
CA TYR A 103 -3.21 -3.20 8.76
C TYR A 103 -2.71 -4.65 8.69
N GLY A 104 -3.58 -5.59 9.05
CA GLY A 104 -3.25 -7.02 9.11
C GLY A 104 -3.07 -7.69 7.73
N PRO A 105 -2.55 -8.92 7.69
CA PRO A 105 -2.23 -9.63 6.45
C PRO A 105 -3.46 -9.96 5.61
N LYS A 106 -4.64 -10.17 6.23
CA LYS A 106 -5.91 -10.36 5.49
C LYS A 106 -6.28 -9.10 4.70
N THR A 107 -6.20 -7.92 5.33
CA THR A 107 -6.46 -6.64 4.67
C THR A 107 -5.42 -6.38 3.57
N LEU A 108 -4.14 -6.71 3.81
CA LEU A 108 -3.12 -6.62 2.77
C LEU A 108 -3.48 -7.46 1.54
N GLY A 109 -3.91 -8.71 1.74
CA GLY A 109 -4.37 -9.57 0.64
C GLY A 109 -5.55 -8.97 -0.14
N ARG A 110 -6.53 -8.37 0.55
CA ARG A 110 -7.65 -7.67 -0.09
C ARG A 110 -7.18 -6.46 -0.92
N VAL A 111 -6.28 -5.65 -0.37
CA VAL A 111 -5.71 -4.48 -1.08
C VAL A 111 -4.93 -4.90 -2.33
N LEU A 112 -4.08 -5.92 -2.25
CA LEU A 112 -3.32 -6.43 -3.40
C LEU A 112 -4.25 -7.01 -4.48
N ARG A 113 -5.30 -7.73 -4.05
CA ARG A 113 -6.34 -8.23 -4.95
C ARG A 113 -7.06 -7.09 -5.68
N LEU A 114 -7.45 -6.04 -4.96
CA LEU A 114 -8.05 -4.84 -5.54
C LEU A 114 -7.11 -4.15 -6.53
N GLN A 115 -5.83 -4.00 -6.19
CA GLN A 115 -4.83 -3.40 -7.10
C GLN A 115 -4.70 -4.19 -8.40
N ARG A 116 -4.74 -5.52 -8.35
CA ARG A 116 -4.79 -6.38 -9.54
C ARG A 116 -6.06 -6.16 -10.35
N ALA A 117 -7.22 -6.11 -9.71
CA ALA A 117 -8.49 -5.82 -10.39
C ALA A 117 -8.48 -4.45 -11.08
N LEU A 118 -7.96 -3.41 -10.42
CA LEU A 118 -7.83 -2.07 -10.99
C LEU A 118 -6.91 -2.04 -12.21
N ARG A 119 -5.79 -2.77 -12.19
CA ARG A 119 -4.90 -2.89 -13.37
C ARG A 119 -5.62 -3.51 -14.57
N LEU A 120 -6.34 -4.61 -14.36
CA LEU A 120 -7.10 -5.28 -15.41
C LEU A 120 -8.23 -4.38 -15.96
N ALA A 121 -9.00 -3.77 -15.07
CA ALA A 121 -10.11 -2.90 -15.46
C ALA A 121 -9.63 -1.66 -16.22
N ARG A 122 -8.52 -1.03 -15.80
CA ARG A 122 -7.90 0.11 -16.52
C ARG A 122 -7.36 -0.29 -17.89
N ALA A 123 -6.92 -1.53 -18.05
CA ALA A 123 -6.54 -2.09 -19.35
C ALA A 123 -7.75 -2.45 -20.24
N GLY A 124 -8.98 -2.19 -19.80
CA GLY A 124 -10.21 -2.42 -20.57
C GLY A 124 -10.84 -3.80 -20.38
N THR A 125 -10.35 -4.63 -19.45
CA THR A 125 -10.94 -5.94 -19.18
C THR A 125 -12.36 -5.81 -18.60
N PRO A 126 -13.38 -6.46 -19.19
CA PRO A 126 -14.76 -6.43 -18.67
C PRO A 126 -14.83 -6.84 -17.20
N PHE A 127 -15.72 -6.23 -16.41
CA PHE A 127 -15.72 -6.41 -14.94
C PHE A 127 -15.95 -7.85 -14.47
N ALA A 128 -16.77 -8.64 -15.17
CA ALA A 128 -16.94 -10.06 -14.86
C ALA A 128 -15.63 -10.84 -15.02
N ARG A 129 -14.87 -10.57 -16.08
CA ARG A 129 -13.56 -11.18 -16.34
C ARG A 129 -12.50 -10.68 -15.36
N THR A 130 -12.49 -9.37 -15.09
CA THR A 130 -11.64 -8.77 -14.06
C THR A 130 -11.84 -9.44 -12.71
N ALA A 131 -13.09 -9.69 -12.30
CA ALA A 131 -13.40 -10.37 -11.05
C ALA A 131 -12.77 -11.77 -11.00
N ALA A 132 -13.02 -12.61 -12.02
CA ALA A 132 -12.48 -13.96 -12.08
C ALA A 132 -10.94 -13.99 -12.09
N GLU A 133 -10.30 -13.16 -12.91
CA GLU A 133 -8.83 -13.14 -13.07
C GLU A 133 -8.10 -12.53 -11.85
N SER A 134 -8.79 -11.71 -11.06
CA SER A 134 -8.23 -11.16 -9.81
C SER A 134 -8.63 -11.95 -8.56
N GLY A 135 -9.35 -13.07 -8.69
CA GLY A 135 -9.66 -13.96 -7.57
C GLY A 135 -10.90 -13.55 -6.76
N PHE A 136 -11.80 -12.76 -7.33
CA PHE A 136 -13.16 -12.59 -6.83
C PHE A 136 -14.08 -13.68 -7.37
N ALA A 137 -15.10 -14.03 -6.58
CA ALA A 137 -16.07 -15.05 -6.95
C ALA A 137 -16.94 -14.60 -8.14
N ASP A 138 -17.30 -13.32 -8.18
CA ASP A 138 -18.12 -12.70 -9.21
C ASP A 138 -17.95 -11.16 -9.18
N GLN A 139 -18.61 -10.48 -10.11
CA GLN A 139 -18.60 -9.02 -10.19
C GLN A 139 -19.25 -8.35 -8.96
N ALA A 140 -20.23 -8.96 -8.32
CA ALA A 140 -20.89 -8.39 -7.15
C ALA A 140 -19.98 -8.44 -5.91
N HIS A 141 -19.21 -9.51 -5.75
CA HIS A 141 -18.14 -9.64 -4.76
C HIS A 141 -17.07 -8.57 -4.99
N LEU A 142 -16.56 -8.42 -6.22
CA LEU A 142 -15.64 -7.34 -6.58
C LEU A 142 -16.22 -5.96 -6.19
N ALA A 143 -17.45 -5.66 -6.59
CA ALA A 143 -18.07 -4.37 -6.32
C ALA A 143 -18.28 -4.08 -4.82
N ARG A 144 -18.57 -5.11 -4.01
CA ARG A 144 -18.68 -4.99 -2.54
C ARG A 144 -17.32 -4.71 -1.90
N ASP A 145 -16.29 -5.47 -2.29
CA ASP A 145 -14.95 -5.34 -1.70
C ASP A 145 -14.32 -3.97 -2.05
N VAL A 146 -14.51 -3.50 -3.30
CA VAL A 146 -14.08 -2.16 -3.74
C VAL A 146 -14.73 -1.07 -2.86
N ARG A 147 -16.04 -1.15 -2.64
CA ARG A 147 -16.76 -0.18 -1.81
C ARG A 147 -16.31 -0.20 -0.36
N GLU A 148 -16.12 -1.39 0.22
CA GLU A 148 -15.67 -1.51 1.60
C GLU A 148 -14.26 -0.93 1.80
N LEU A 149 -13.36 -1.12 0.83
CA LEU A 149 -11.98 -0.64 0.92
C LEU A 149 -11.81 0.84 0.58
N THR A 150 -12.60 1.38 -0.35
CA THR A 150 -12.37 2.72 -0.93
C THR A 150 -13.48 3.71 -0.65
N GLY A 151 -14.65 3.26 -0.19
CA GLY A 151 -15.85 4.09 -0.09
C GLY A 151 -16.50 4.43 -1.43
N LEU A 152 -15.87 4.07 -2.56
CA LEU A 152 -16.32 4.41 -3.91
C LEU A 152 -16.67 3.16 -4.71
N PRO A 153 -17.55 3.25 -5.73
CA PRO A 153 -17.75 2.16 -6.69
C PRO A 153 -16.56 2.07 -7.67
N LEU A 154 -16.32 0.87 -8.21
CA LEU A 154 -15.19 0.61 -9.12
C LEU A 154 -15.09 1.58 -10.29
N ARG A 155 -16.22 1.91 -10.93
CA ARG A 155 -16.26 2.83 -12.07
C ARG A 155 -15.71 4.23 -11.74
N ASP A 156 -15.89 4.71 -10.51
CA ASP A 156 -15.44 6.05 -10.11
C ASP A 156 -13.92 6.05 -9.89
N LEU A 157 -13.32 4.90 -9.57
CA LEU A 157 -11.86 4.71 -9.47
C LEU A 157 -11.15 4.56 -10.82
N LEU A 158 -11.93 4.42 -11.91
CA LEU A 158 -11.46 4.28 -13.28
C LEU A 158 -11.67 5.55 -14.09
N ALA A 159 -12.33 6.57 -13.52
CA ALA A 159 -12.46 7.87 -14.16
C ALA A 159 -11.05 8.48 -14.36
N PRO A 160 -10.78 9.10 -15.52
CA PRO A 160 -9.51 9.76 -15.82
C PRO A 160 -9.25 10.97 -14.91
#